data_AF-A0A814DGF1-F1
#
_entry.id   AF-A0A814DGF1-F1
#
_cell.length_a   1.000
_cell.length_b   1.000
_cell.length_c   1.000
_cell.angle_alpha   90.00
_cell.angle_beta   90.00
_cell.angle_gamma   90.00
#
_symmetry.space_group_name_H-M   'P 1'
#
loop_
_entity.id
_entity.type
_entity.pdbx_description
1 polymer ?
#
loop_
_entity_poly.entity_id
_entity_poly.type
_entity_poly.pdbx_seq_one_letter_code
_entity_poly.pdbx_strand_id
1 'polypeptide(L)'
;MLTTNKTSHYDTNAAATSTAAYISLKTVYFVLSLIVLFTITTIGLAAAALAVGIKNMSKINDLGPSSISSSTTVATSVASTVATSLQNSITAEQMLGHLAQLQRIADSSGGTRAIGTAGFNLTLNYITDYLSQFSNLEVKQEFFNVSTWRLLRVPVFLSYINGVEVNYTWGPAQDFYHMTYSRPADFSTPVRLTIIPRLGCDDSDWSAALPYAAAGSIALVIRGECTFVEKVNLAAKYNAAGILIYNDGTAPDRFTPVIATAGPNATFPALGLSYQLGTILVQAAQNTSTNASVRITIVAQYVPNTVVGNICAHTVTGDATQTIVIGSHSDSVPEGPGINDNGSGSAANLVLAANLARLLQTSTYPVYPYRVKFCWWGAEEVGLLGSAYHADVAKSSTVLGERIEAVRLERQNYLVNLNYDMLGSPNYIFGIYDGTTANRNTTPANAIPGSIRLSELYRDWFINQSLPWTYTEFSGRSDYGPFLAAGVVASGLFSGGDDTKTKEERDYYDRLLGQGQGGIASAIHDPCYHQTCDSMANINPFAYEKMVKAAAYVLEYLGRLPDLKTWLYPAPQIKELEKALPNKLLQKYDSVAEFYKGTNF
;
A
#
# COMPACT_ATOMS: atom_id res chain seq x y z
N MET A 1 74.44 -31.25 -0.31
CA MET A 1 75.29 -32.20 -1.08
C MET A 1 74.35 -32.94 -2.01
N LEU A 2 74.36 -32.62 -3.31
CA LEU A 2 74.92 -33.48 -4.38
C LEU A 2 74.26 -34.89 -4.38
N THR A 3 73.65 -35.47 -5.42
CA THR A 3 73.72 -35.27 -6.88
C THR A 3 72.78 -36.32 -7.53
N THR A 4 72.03 -35.91 -8.57
CA THR A 4 71.86 -36.52 -9.91
C THR A 4 71.27 -37.94 -10.18
N ASN A 5 70.24 -37.91 -11.04
CA ASN A 5 70.04 -38.60 -12.35
C ASN A 5 69.87 -40.12 -12.48
N LYS A 6 68.78 -40.51 -13.18
CA LYS A 6 68.72 -41.15 -14.53
C LYS A 6 67.24 -41.47 -14.88
N THR A 7 66.63 -40.88 -15.93
CA THR A 7 66.50 -41.35 -17.35
C THR A 7 66.04 -42.81 -17.47
N SER A 8 65.12 -43.26 -18.32
CA SER A 8 64.30 -42.73 -19.43
C SER A 8 63.50 -43.93 -19.97
N HIS A 9 62.27 -43.78 -20.48
CA HIS A 9 61.90 -44.32 -21.80
C HIS A 9 60.54 -43.81 -22.28
N TYR A 10 60.55 -43.46 -23.57
CA TYR A 10 59.49 -42.96 -24.43
C TYR A 10 58.41 -44.00 -24.70
N ASP A 11 57.17 -43.53 -24.84
CA ASP A 11 56.31 -43.98 -25.94
C ASP A 11 55.45 -42.83 -26.47
N THR A 12 55.11 -42.91 -27.75
CA THR A 12 54.81 -41.77 -28.63
C THR A 12 53.33 -41.60 -28.99
N ASN A 13 52.96 -40.35 -29.28
CA ASN A 13 51.91 -39.86 -30.20
C ASN A 13 50.41 -40.04 -29.89
N ALA A 14 49.69 -38.92 -29.65
CA ALA A 14 48.80 -38.30 -30.65
C ALA A 14 48.08 -37.01 -30.14
N ALA A 15 48.46 -35.89 -30.74
CA ALA A 15 47.74 -34.66 -31.16
C ALA A 15 46.44 -34.10 -30.50
N ALA A 16 46.50 -32.75 -30.42
CA ALA A 16 45.44 -31.71 -30.55
C ALA A 16 44.70 -31.25 -29.28
N THR A 17 44.55 -29.96 -28.95
CA THR A 17 45.02 -28.65 -29.47
C THR A 17 44.70 -27.59 -28.40
N SER A 18 45.61 -26.64 -28.17
CA SER A 18 45.43 -25.44 -27.35
C SER A 18 45.17 -24.21 -28.24
N THR A 19 44.29 -23.28 -27.82
CA THR A 19 44.27 -21.90 -28.33
C THR A 19 43.96 -20.93 -27.20
N ALA A 20 45.00 -20.48 -26.50
CA ALA A 20 44.97 -19.26 -25.70
C ALA A 20 45.48 -18.11 -26.58
N ALA A 21 44.63 -17.12 -26.85
CA ALA A 21 44.98 -15.97 -27.66
C ALA A 21 45.86 -14.99 -26.87
N TYR A 22 47.11 -14.81 -27.29
CA TYR A 22 47.96 -13.70 -26.88
C TYR A 22 47.47 -12.42 -27.56
N ILE A 23 46.92 -11.48 -26.78
CA ILE A 23 46.63 -10.13 -27.25
C ILE A 23 47.94 -9.33 -27.19
N SER A 24 48.38 -8.78 -28.33
CA SER A 24 49.61 -7.98 -28.38
C SER A 24 49.46 -6.68 -27.59
N LEU A 25 50.55 -6.24 -26.94
CA LEU A 25 50.61 -4.98 -26.20
C LEU A 25 50.14 -3.77 -27.05
N LYS A 26 50.36 -3.80 -28.37
CA LYS A 26 49.89 -2.77 -29.31
C LYS A 26 48.36 -2.66 -29.38
N THR A 27 47.65 -3.77 -29.22
CA THR A 27 46.18 -3.80 -29.24
C THR A 27 45.59 -3.17 -27.98
N VAL A 28 46.25 -3.35 -26.83
CA VAL A 28 45.86 -2.71 -25.55
C VAL A 28 46.07 -1.20 -25.60
N TYR A 29 47.20 -0.73 -26.15
CA TYR A 29 47.44 0.70 -26.33
C TYR A 29 46.46 1.36 -27.32
N PHE A 30 46.08 0.65 -28.39
CA PHE A 30 45.10 1.17 -29.35
C PHE A 30 43.70 1.36 -28.71
N VAL A 31 43.26 0.39 -27.91
CA VAL A 31 41.96 0.47 -27.20
C VAL A 31 41.96 1.56 -26.14
N LEU A 32 43.05 1.70 -25.37
CA LEU A 32 43.19 2.79 -24.38
C LEU A 32 43.22 4.18 -25.05
N SER A 33 43.85 4.30 -26.22
CA SER A 33 43.88 5.54 -26.99
C SER A 33 42.48 5.93 -27.49
N LEU A 34 41.68 4.94 -27.91
CA LEU A 34 40.28 5.14 -28.32
C LEU A 34 39.38 5.58 -27.16
N ILE A 35 39.58 5.04 -25.96
CA ILE A 35 38.81 5.41 -24.76
C ILE A 35 39.14 6.85 -24.32
N VAL A 36 40.42 7.26 -24.41
CA VAL A 36 40.84 8.64 -24.10
C VAL A 36 40.31 9.63 -25.16
N LEU A 37 40.27 9.26 -26.44
CA LEU A 37 39.70 10.10 -27.49
C LEU A 37 38.17 10.25 -27.35
N PHE A 38 37.47 9.18 -26.93
CA PHE A 38 36.03 9.20 -26.68
C PHE A 38 35.66 10.06 -25.47
N THR A 39 36.45 9.98 -24.39
CA THR A 39 36.21 10.79 -23.18
C THR A 39 36.47 12.29 -23.41
N ILE A 40 37.50 12.65 -24.18
CA ILE A 40 37.78 14.05 -24.54
C ILE A 40 36.70 14.64 -25.46
N THR A 41 36.16 13.85 -26.40
CA THR A 41 35.08 14.31 -27.29
C THR A 41 33.74 14.45 -26.57
N THR A 42 33.41 13.57 -25.61
CA THR A 42 32.18 13.70 -24.79
C THR A 42 32.22 14.90 -23.85
N ILE A 43 33.38 15.28 -23.32
CA ILE A 43 33.54 16.46 -22.45
C ILE A 43 33.46 17.76 -23.28
N GLY A 44 33.98 17.75 -24.52
CA GLY A 44 33.87 18.88 -25.45
C GLY A 44 32.42 19.17 -25.91
N LEU A 45 31.62 18.12 -26.14
CA LEU A 45 30.20 18.25 -26.51
C LEU A 45 29.32 18.73 -25.35
N ALA A 46 29.62 18.33 -24.11
CA ALA A 46 28.93 18.82 -22.92
C ALA A 46 29.24 20.31 -22.62
N ALA A 47 30.48 20.75 -22.85
CA ALA A 47 30.86 22.16 -22.68
C ALA A 47 30.24 23.09 -23.74
N ALA A 48 30.07 22.61 -24.98
CA ALA A 48 29.41 23.36 -26.05
C ALA A 48 27.90 23.53 -25.81
N ALA A 49 27.22 22.51 -25.26
CA ALA A 49 25.81 22.58 -24.90
C ALA A 49 25.55 23.56 -23.74
N LEU A 50 26.46 23.64 -22.76
CA LEU A 50 26.37 24.57 -21.64
C LEU A 50 26.59 26.04 -22.08
N ALA A 51 27.47 26.28 -23.06
CA ALA A 51 27.71 27.62 -23.59
C ALA A 51 26.55 28.18 -24.43
N VAL A 52 25.76 27.32 -25.09
CA VAL A 52 24.54 27.72 -25.82
C VAL A 52 23.38 27.97 -24.84
N GLY A 53 23.30 27.21 -23.74
CA GLY A 53 22.31 27.44 -22.68
C GLY A 53 22.49 28.78 -21.95
N ILE A 54 23.72 29.19 -21.67
CA ILE A 54 24.03 30.45 -20.98
C ILE A 54 23.77 31.68 -21.88
N LYS A 55 23.89 31.55 -23.20
CA LYS A 55 23.61 32.64 -24.16
C LYS A 55 22.11 32.92 -24.37
N ASN A 56 21.24 31.97 -24.02
CA ASN A 56 19.78 32.13 -24.07
C ASN A 56 19.17 32.63 -22.75
N MET A 57 19.90 32.54 -21.63
CA MET A 57 19.49 33.06 -20.33
C MET A 57 19.80 34.55 -20.11
N SER A 58 20.60 35.18 -20.96
CA SER A 58 20.92 36.62 -20.87
C SER A 58 19.95 37.55 -21.63
N LYS A 59 18.82 37.03 -22.16
CA LYS A 59 17.80 37.82 -22.87
C LYS A 59 16.47 38.01 -22.13
N ILE A 60 16.35 37.57 -20.87
CA ILE A 60 15.09 37.68 -20.09
C ILE A 60 15.18 38.70 -18.94
N ASN A 61 16.30 39.44 -18.80
CA ASN A 61 16.49 40.40 -17.70
C ASN A 61 16.47 41.90 -18.07
N ASP A 62 15.96 42.26 -19.26
CA ASP A 62 15.82 43.67 -19.66
C ASP A 62 14.34 44.05 -19.88
N LEU A 63 13.55 44.10 -18.81
CA LEU A 63 12.39 44.98 -18.69
C LEU A 63 12.23 45.42 -17.23
N GLY A 64 12.66 46.65 -16.95
CA GLY A 64 12.53 47.30 -15.64
C GLY A 64 11.08 47.64 -15.25
N PRO A 65 10.88 48.16 -14.02
CA PRO A 65 9.59 48.23 -13.37
C PRO A 65 8.75 49.39 -13.91
N SER A 66 7.52 49.12 -14.33
CA SER A 66 6.50 50.15 -14.58
C SER A 66 5.14 49.64 -14.14
N SER A 67 4.70 50.18 -13.00
CA SER A 67 3.31 50.47 -12.61
C SER A 67 2.18 49.76 -13.37
N ILE A 68 1.58 48.73 -12.77
CA ILE A 68 0.12 48.52 -12.84
C ILE A 68 -0.39 48.21 -11.43
N SER A 69 -1.24 49.12 -10.97
CA SER A 69 -2.04 49.04 -9.76
C SER A 69 -3.23 48.08 -9.94
N SER A 70 -3.67 47.56 -8.79
CA SER A 70 -5.04 47.21 -8.38
C SER A 70 -5.67 45.85 -8.76
N SER A 71 -6.01 45.16 -7.67
CA SER A 71 -7.23 44.37 -7.40
C SER A 71 -7.19 42.87 -7.69
N THR A 72 -6.78 42.08 -6.70
CA THR A 72 -7.66 41.06 -6.07
C THR A 72 -7.05 40.61 -4.73
N THR A 73 -7.27 41.38 -3.66
CA THR A 73 -7.06 40.93 -2.27
C THR A 73 -8.36 40.35 -1.75
N VAL A 74 -8.58 39.05 -2.00
CA VAL A 74 -9.53 38.24 -1.23
C VAL A 74 -8.89 36.86 -1.04
N ALA A 75 -8.31 36.64 0.14
CA ALA A 75 -8.10 35.34 0.82
C ALA A 75 -6.83 35.34 1.70
N THR A 76 -6.77 36.18 2.74
CA THR A 76 -5.77 36.03 3.81
C THR A 76 -6.26 36.65 5.12
N SER A 77 -7.44 36.23 5.61
CA SER A 77 -7.88 36.59 6.97
C SER A 77 -8.47 35.45 7.81
N VAL A 78 -8.23 34.17 7.45
CA VAL A 78 -8.57 33.03 8.34
C VAL A 78 -7.44 32.72 9.35
N ALA A 79 -6.37 33.51 9.36
CA ALA A 79 -5.30 33.39 10.35
C ALA A 79 -5.51 34.42 11.47
N SER A 80 -6.10 33.97 12.60
CA SER A 80 -5.83 34.49 13.98
C SER A 80 -6.99 34.18 14.93
N THR A 81 -7.04 32.96 15.49
CA THR A 81 -7.47 32.70 16.88
C THR A 81 -6.77 31.43 17.36
N VAL A 82 -5.54 31.60 17.86
CA VAL A 82 -4.54 30.55 18.12
C VAL A 82 -4.79 29.74 19.42
N ALA A 83 -5.81 30.06 20.22
CA ALA A 83 -6.07 29.36 21.49
C ALA A 83 -7.11 28.21 21.39
N THR A 84 -7.89 28.13 20.31
CA THR A 84 -9.04 27.21 20.18
C THR A 84 -9.07 26.56 18.80
N SER A 85 -8.01 25.83 18.45
CA SER A 85 -7.93 25.04 17.21
C SER A 85 -7.93 23.55 17.54
N LEU A 86 -8.46 22.72 16.63
CA LEU A 86 -8.51 21.26 16.83
C LEU A 86 -7.10 20.69 16.92
N GLN A 87 -6.18 21.14 16.07
CA GLN A 87 -4.77 20.69 16.11
C GLN A 87 -4.07 20.97 17.44
N ASN A 88 -4.39 22.09 18.11
CA ASN A 88 -3.76 22.44 19.40
C ASN A 88 -4.29 21.59 20.55
N SER A 89 -5.42 20.91 20.37
CA SER A 89 -5.97 19.98 21.36
C SER A 89 -5.32 18.59 21.32
N ILE A 90 -4.55 18.27 20.28
CA ILE A 90 -3.94 16.95 20.07
C ILE A 90 -2.66 16.81 20.88
N THR A 91 -2.56 15.72 21.64
CA THR A 91 -1.36 15.39 22.45
C THR A 91 -0.97 13.92 22.29
N ALA A 92 0.33 13.62 22.28
CA ALA A 92 0.84 12.24 22.29
C ALA A 92 0.24 11.39 23.42
N GLU A 93 0.09 11.96 24.62
CA GLU A 93 -0.42 11.25 25.80
C GLU A 93 -1.82 10.66 25.59
N GLN A 94 -2.76 11.44 25.02
CA GLN A 94 -4.10 10.97 24.74
C GLN A 94 -4.09 9.78 23.79
N MET A 95 -3.32 9.90 22.70
CA MET A 95 -3.25 8.86 21.67
C MET A 95 -2.57 7.59 22.19
N LEU A 96 -1.45 7.73 22.91
CA LEU A 96 -0.76 6.60 23.55
C LEU A 96 -1.63 5.91 24.60
N GLY A 97 -2.48 6.65 25.32
CA GLY A 97 -3.47 6.08 26.24
C GLY A 97 -4.47 5.16 25.56
N HIS A 98 -4.99 5.56 24.39
CA HIS A 98 -5.86 4.73 23.56
C HIS A 98 -5.11 3.51 22.99
N LEU A 99 -3.88 3.68 22.50
CA LEU A 99 -3.06 2.56 22.03
C LEU A 99 -2.78 1.53 23.12
N ALA A 100 -2.49 1.99 24.34
CA ALA A 100 -2.28 1.10 25.48
C ALA A 100 -3.55 0.29 25.81
N GLN A 101 -4.75 0.83 25.58
CA GLN A 101 -5.99 0.08 25.73
C GLN A 101 -6.17 -0.95 24.62
N LEU A 102 -5.85 -0.62 23.37
CA LEU A 102 -5.90 -1.57 22.25
C LEU A 102 -4.89 -2.71 22.46
N GLN A 103 -3.68 -2.43 22.96
CA GLN A 103 -2.70 -3.44 23.36
C GLN A 103 -3.25 -4.38 24.44
N ARG A 104 -3.87 -3.84 25.51
CA ARG A 104 -4.49 -4.67 26.56
C ARG A 104 -5.59 -5.58 26.00
N ILE A 105 -6.37 -5.08 25.04
CA ILE A 105 -7.40 -5.87 24.36
C ILE A 105 -6.75 -7.03 23.59
N ALA A 106 -5.70 -6.76 22.82
CA ALA A 106 -4.96 -7.79 22.09
C ALA A 106 -4.35 -8.83 23.04
N ASP A 107 -3.61 -8.38 24.07
CA ASP A 107 -2.92 -9.25 25.03
C ASP A 107 -3.90 -10.20 25.76
N SER A 108 -5.07 -9.68 26.15
CA SER A 108 -6.11 -10.48 26.82
C SER A 108 -6.92 -11.37 25.87
N SER A 109 -6.69 -11.26 24.55
CA SER A 109 -7.48 -11.95 23.51
C SER A 109 -6.63 -12.80 22.56
N GLY A 110 -5.47 -13.27 23.03
CA GLY A 110 -4.59 -14.14 22.24
C GLY A 110 -3.56 -13.40 21.39
N GLY A 111 -3.28 -12.13 21.71
CA GLY A 111 -2.23 -11.33 21.08
C GLY A 111 -2.65 -10.62 19.80
N THR A 112 -3.95 -10.58 19.48
CA THR A 112 -4.46 -10.01 18.22
C THR A 112 -5.85 -9.38 18.40
N ARG A 113 -6.21 -8.48 17.48
CA ARG A 113 -7.54 -7.87 17.33
C ARG A 113 -8.15 -8.20 15.96
N ALA A 114 -7.68 -9.27 15.32
CA ALA A 114 -8.17 -9.71 14.03
C ALA A 114 -9.65 -10.07 14.05
N ILE A 115 -10.34 -9.88 12.92
CA ILE A 115 -11.75 -10.24 12.78
C ILE A 115 -12.02 -11.71 13.17
N GLY A 116 -13.19 -11.95 13.76
CA GLY A 116 -13.56 -13.28 14.26
C GLY A 116 -12.88 -13.69 15.57
N THR A 117 -12.10 -12.80 16.19
CA THR A 117 -11.50 -13.01 17.53
C THR A 117 -12.26 -12.26 18.62
N ALA A 118 -12.01 -12.61 19.89
CA ALA A 118 -12.51 -11.82 21.03
C ALA A 118 -11.92 -10.40 21.04
N GLY A 119 -10.67 -10.24 20.58
CA GLY A 119 -9.98 -8.96 20.55
C GLY A 119 -10.69 -7.95 19.66
N PHE A 120 -11.12 -8.36 18.47
CA PHE A 120 -11.89 -7.50 17.58
C PHE A 120 -13.20 -7.01 18.23
N ASN A 121 -13.99 -7.91 18.82
CA ASN A 121 -15.24 -7.53 19.48
C ASN A 121 -15.02 -6.58 20.66
N LEU A 122 -13.96 -6.81 21.46
CA LEU A 122 -13.59 -5.93 22.56
C LEU A 122 -13.10 -4.55 22.06
N THR A 123 -12.41 -4.50 20.91
CA THR A 123 -12.05 -3.24 20.25
C THR A 123 -13.30 -2.46 19.83
N LEU A 124 -14.27 -3.13 19.21
CA LEU A 124 -15.54 -2.49 18.82
C LEU A 124 -16.31 -1.95 20.04
N ASN A 125 -16.40 -2.74 21.12
CA ASN A 125 -17.04 -2.30 22.36
C ASN A 125 -16.32 -1.09 22.95
N TYR A 126 -14.99 -1.12 23.02
CA TYR A 126 -14.20 -0.01 23.54
C TYR A 126 -14.43 1.30 22.79
N ILE A 127 -14.39 1.27 21.45
CA ILE A 127 -14.64 2.43 20.60
C ILE A 127 -16.07 2.96 20.84
N THR A 128 -17.06 2.05 20.82
CA THR A 128 -18.48 2.41 21.01
C THR A 128 -18.74 3.03 22.38
N ASP A 129 -18.23 2.41 23.45
CA ASP A 129 -18.40 2.86 24.83
C ASP A 129 -17.69 4.20 25.09
N TYR A 130 -16.52 4.41 24.48
CA TYR A 130 -15.81 5.68 24.58
C TYR A 130 -16.57 6.82 23.90
N LEU A 131 -17.06 6.60 22.67
CA LEU A 131 -17.78 7.61 21.90
C LEU A 131 -19.18 7.92 22.46
N SER A 132 -19.83 6.94 23.08
CA SER A 132 -21.16 7.10 23.67
C SER A 132 -21.19 8.07 24.87
N GLN A 133 -20.02 8.47 25.39
CA GLN A 133 -19.90 9.48 26.44
C GLN A 133 -20.13 10.91 25.92
N PHE A 134 -20.10 11.13 24.60
CA PHE A 134 -20.28 12.44 23.99
C PHE A 134 -21.72 12.60 23.48
N SER A 135 -22.53 13.39 24.19
CA SER A 135 -23.95 13.61 23.85
C SER A 135 -24.19 14.31 22.51
N ASN A 136 -23.16 14.92 21.92
CA ASN A 136 -23.20 15.56 20.61
C ASN A 136 -22.60 14.70 19.47
N LEU A 137 -22.37 13.42 19.72
CA LEU A 137 -22.07 12.41 18.71
C LEU A 137 -23.18 11.35 18.67
N GLU A 138 -23.65 11.01 17.47
CA GLU A 138 -24.55 9.88 17.25
C GLU A 138 -23.73 8.68 16.78
N VAL A 139 -23.66 7.64 17.61
CA VAL A 139 -22.88 6.42 17.35
C VAL A 139 -23.77 5.36 16.71
N LYS A 140 -23.29 4.75 15.62
CA LYS A 140 -23.93 3.67 14.87
C LYS A 140 -22.96 2.52 14.67
N GLN A 141 -23.50 1.31 14.76
CA GLN A 141 -22.79 0.09 14.44
C GLN A 141 -23.46 -0.56 13.23
N GLU A 142 -22.66 -0.98 12.26
CA GLU A 142 -23.13 -1.70 11.07
C GLU A 142 -22.48 -3.08 11.09
N PHE A 143 -23.30 -4.13 11.13
CA PHE A 143 -22.82 -5.51 11.11
C PHE A 143 -23.10 -6.16 9.76
N PHE A 144 -22.12 -6.89 9.25
CA PHE A 144 -22.21 -7.59 7.97
C PHE A 144 -21.41 -8.90 8.05
N ASN A 145 -21.67 -9.80 7.09
CA ASN A 145 -21.00 -11.08 7.03
C ASN A 145 -19.86 -11.01 6.01
N VAL A 146 -18.68 -11.45 6.42
CA VAL A 146 -17.57 -11.70 5.52
C VAL A 146 -17.21 -13.18 5.54
N SER A 147 -16.67 -13.66 4.43
CA SER A 147 -16.07 -14.97 4.39
C SER A 147 -14.57 -14.83 4.57
N THR A 148 -14.02 -15.48 5.58
CA THR A 148 -12.60 -15.40 5.92
C THR A 148 -11.90 -16.73 5.64
N TRP A 149 -10.59 -16.69 5.76
CA TRP A 149 -9.73 -17.85 5.62
C TRP A 149 -8.72 -17.85 6.75
N ARG A 150 -8.43 -19.03 7.33
CA ARG A 150 -7.41 -19.18 8.36
C ARG A 150 -6.51 -20.38 8.10
N LEU A 151 -5.22 -20.17 8.28
CA LEU A 151 -4.24 -21.25 8.31
C LEU A 151 -4.34 -21.98 9.65
N LEU A 152 -4.44 -23.31 9.63
CA LEU A 152 -4.55 -24.13 10.84
C LEU A 152 -3.23 -24.77 11.26
N ARG A 153 -2.28 -24.92 10.33
CA ARG A 153 -0.95 -25.49 10.56
C ARG A 153 0.07 -24.88 9.60
N VAL A 154 1.33 -24.86 10.02
CA VAL A 154 2.45 -24.52 9.13
C VAL A 154 2.38 -25.41 7.87
N PRO A 155 2.34 -24.82 6.67
CA PRO A 155 2.34 -25.57 5.43
C PRO A 155 3.62 -26.39 5.25
N VAL A 156 3.53 -27.45 4.47
CA VAL A 156 4.71 -28.24 4.05
C VAL A 156 4.87 -28.09 2.55
N PHE A 157 6.08 -27.74 2.12
CA PHE A 157 6.46 -27.66 0.71
C PHE A 157 7.73 -28.48 0.48
N LEU A 158 7.62 -29.50 -0.37
CA LEU A 158 8.71 -30.39 -0.75
C LEU A 158 8.95 -30.32 -2.24
N SER A 159 10.22 -30.31 -2.66
CA SER A 159 10.58 -30.60 -4.06
C SER A 159 11.24 -31.97 -4.17
N TYR A 160 11.11 -32.56 -5.35
CA TYR A 160 11.76 -33.79 -5.77
C TYR A 160 12.47 -33.51 -7.08
N ILE A 161 13.79 -33.44 -7.05
CA ILE A 161 14.63 -33.19 -8.23
C ILE A 161 15.54 -34.40 -8.38
N ASN A 162 15.36 -35.17 -9.46
CA ASN A 162 16.08 -36.43 -9.69
C ASN A 162 15.94 -37.45 -8.54
N GLY A 163 14.77 -37.46 -7.89
CA GLY A 163 14.49 -38.33 -6.75
C GLY A 163 15.08 -37.86 -5.41
N VAL A 164 15.81 -36.75 -5.39
CA VAL A 164 16.26 -36.12 -4.15
C VAL A 164 15.13 -35.24 -3.60
N GLU A 165 14.69 -35.57 -2.39
CA GLU A 165 13.70 -34.78 -1.64
C GLU A 165 14.38 -33.62 -0.93
N VAL A 166 13.79 -32.43 -1.03
CA VAL A 166 14.20 -31.24 -0.27
C VAL A 166 12.97 -30.64 0.40
N ASN A 167 13.06 -30.41 1.71
CA ASN A 167 12.06 -29.69 2.49
C ASN A 167 12.47 -28.24 2.67
N TYR A 168 11.51 -27.33 2.52
CA TYR A 168 11.73 -25.89 2.61
C TYR A 168 11.14 -25.29 3.88
N THR A 169 11.70 -24.18 4.32
CA THR A 169 11.27 -23.48 5.54
C THR A 169 10.17 -22.48 5.23
N TRP A 170 9.06 -22.59 5.95
CA TRP A 170 7.95 -21.64 5.85
C TRP A 170 8.22 -20.38 6.68
N GLY A 171 7.96 -19.21 6.11
CA GLY A 171 7.99 -17.94 6.84
C GLY A 171 8.18 -16.73 5.92
N PRO A 172 7.81 -15.52 6.37
CA PRO A 172 7.82 -14.30 5.54
C PRO A 172 9.23 -13.88 5.09
N ALA A 173 10.27 -14.35 5.76
CA ALA A 173 11.67 -14.14 5.41
C ALA A 173 12.44 -15.47 5.23
N GLN A 174 11.74 -16.53 4.81
CA GLN A 174 12.30 -17.88 4.65
C GLN A 174 12.24 -18.32 3.17
N ASP A 175 12.07 -19.61 2.90
CA ASP A 175 12.07 -20.14 1.53
C ASP A 175 10.74 -19.89 0.82
N PHE A 176 9.62 -20.05 1.53
CA PHE A 176 8.29 -19.88 0.99
C PHE A 176 7.27 -19.38 2.02
N TYR A 177 6.16 -18.83 1.53
CA TYR A 177 5.02 -18.41 2.33
C TYR A 177 3.71 -18.86 1.69
N HIS A 178 2.66 -18.91 2.49
CA HIS A 178 1.33 -19.21 1.99
C HIS A 178 0.71 -17.95 1.40
N MET A 179 -0.17 -18.12 0.41
CA MET A 179 -1.02 -17.01 -0.01
C MET A 179 -2.33 -17.04 0.76
N THR A 180 -2.83 -15.89 1.22
CA THR A 180 -4.15 -15.81 1.86
C THR A 180 -5.24 -16.31 0.90
N TYR A 181 -6.24 -17.03 1.40
CA TYR A 181 -7.25 -17.75 0.59
C TYR A 181 -6.74 -18.92 -0.26
N SER A 182 -5.47 -19.31 -0.15
CA SER A 182 -4.96 -20.55 -0.76
C SER A 182 -5.77 -21.76 -0.31
N ARG A 183 -6.18 -22.63 -1.25
CA ARG A 183 -7.02 -23.78 -0.88
C ARG A 183 -6.23 -24.83 -0.11
N PRO A 184 -6.89 -25.53 0.84
CA PRO A 184 -6.31 -26.70 1.48
C PRO A 184 -5.84 -27.71 0.44
N ALA A 185 -4.72 -28.35 0.73
CA ALA A 185 -4.13 -29.36 -0.14
C ALA A 185 -3.41 -30.42 0.70
N ASP A 186 -3.43 -31.65 0.20
CA ASP A 186 -2.64 -32.77 0.72
C ASP A 186 -2.23 -33.66 -0.46
N PHE A 187 -1.19 -33.25 -1.17
CA PHE A 187 -0.67 -34.03 -2.29
C PHE A 187 0.08 -35.26 -1.77
N SER A 188 -0.57 -36.42 -1.87
CA SER A 188 -0.01 -37.72 -1.44
C SER A 188 1.14 -38.21 -2.34
N THR A 189 1.21 -37.74 -3.59
CA THR A 189 2.29 -38.02 -4.54
C THR A 189 2.87 -36.73 -5.12
N PRO A 190 4.17 -36.69 -5.50
CA PRO A 190 4.74 -35.53 -6.16
C PRO A 190 4.01 -35.19 -7.46
N VAL A 191 3.67 -33.91 -7.63
CA VAL A 191 3.01 -33.35 -8.81
C VAL A 191 4.05 -32.61 -9.64
N ARG A 192 4.07 -32.85 -10.95
CA ARG A 192 5.03 -32.23 -11.88
C ARG A 192 4.95 -30.71 -11.85
N LEU A 193 6.09 -30.04 -11.96
CA LEU A 193 6.19 -28.60 -12.18
C LEU A 193 6.13 -28.25 -13.67
N THR A 194 5.37 -27.21 -14.00
CA THR A 194 5.29 -26.63 -15.35
C THR A 194 5.66 -25.16 -15.29
N ILE A 195 6.69 -24.75 -16.01
CA ILE A 195 7.10 -23.35 -16.08
C ILE A 195 6.15 -22.61 -17.02
N ILE A 196 5.63 -21.49 -16.54
CA ILE A 196 4.87 -20.56 -17.37
C ILE A 196 5.82 -19.49 -17.89
N PRO A 197 5.93 -19.29 -19.22
CA PRO A 197 6.85 -18.33 -19.82
C PRO A 197 6.45 -16.88 -19.52
N ARG A 198 7.39 -15.97 -19.79
CA ARG A 198 7.30 -14.52 -19.52
C ARG A 198 6.83 -14.25 -18.08
N LEU A 199 5.68 -13.62 -17.92
CA LEU A 199 5.13 -13.23 -16.62
C LEU A 199 3.87 -14.03 -16.26
N GLY A 200 3.33 -14.86 -17.14
CA GLY A 200 2.05 -15.54 -16.90
C GLY A 200 0.86 -14.57 -16.79
N CYS A 201 0.95 -13.40 -17.44
CA CYS A 201 -0.05 -12.35 -17.37
C CYS A 201 -1.06 -12.39 -18.52
N ASP A 202 -0.70 -13.05 -19.62
CA ASP A 202 -1.55 -13.17 -20.80
C ASP A 202 -1.91 -14.62 -21.09
N ASP A 203 -3.08 -14.88 -21.67
CA ASP A 203 -3.47 -16.20 -22.20
C ASP A 203 -2.39 -16.85 -23.10
N SER A 204 -1.63 -16.03 -23.84
CA SER A 204 -0.52 -16.51 -24.68
C SER A 204 0.61 -17.16 -23.88
N ASP A 205 0.88 -16.73 -22.64
CA ASP A 205 1.87 -17.37 -21.77
C ASP A 205 1.46 -18.79 -21.41
N TRP A 206 0.21 -18.94 -21.01
CA TRP A 206 -0.33 -20.21 -20.55
C TRP A 206 -0.54 -21.19 -21.71
N SER A 207 -0.98 -20.70 -22.86
CA SER A 207 -1.11 -21.53 -24.08
C SER A 207 0.25 -21.97 -24.64
N ALA A 208 1.31 -21.16 -24.51
CA ALA A 208 2.66 -21.52 -24.93
C ALA A 208 3.29 -22.65 -24.09
N ALA A 209 2.73 -22.94 -22.91
CA ALA A 209 3.13 -24.06 -22.05
C ALA A 209 2.44 -25.41 -22.42
N LEU A 210 1.65 -25.46 -23.50
CA LEU A 210 1.04 -26.69 -24.08
C LEU A 210 2.09 -27.62 -24.71
N PRO A 211 1.85 -28.96 -24.82
CA PRO A 211 0.62 -29.69 -24.51
C PRO A 211 0.46 -30.09 -23.04
N TYR A 212 1.46 -29.84 -22.20
CA TYR A 212 1.42 -30.12 -20.75
C TYR A 212 0.71 -29.03 -19.96
N ALA A 213 -0.07 -28.15 -20.63
CA ALA A 213 -0.63 -26.96 -20.03
C ALA A 213 -1.32 -27.34 -18.74
N ALA A 214 -0.76 -26.87 -17.63
CA ALA A 214 -1.27 -26.73 -16.28
C ALA A 214 -2.22 -27.83 -15.73
N ALA A 215 -3.20 -28.33 -16.46
CA ALA A 215 -4.00 -29.56 -16.28
C ALA A 215 -3.28 -30.64 -15.44
N GLY A 216 -3.57 -30.63 -14.15
CA GLY A 216 -3.04 -31.60 -13.19
C GLY A 216 -1.58 -31.39 -12.75
N SER A 217 -0.89 -30.37 -13.26
CA SER A 217 0.47 -29.96 -12.86
C SER A 217 0.46 -28.71 -11.97
N ILE A 218 1.60 -28.42 -11.33
CA ILE A 218 1.79 -27.18 -10.56
C ILE A 218 2.48 -26.14 -11.44
N ALA A 219 1.81 -25.01 -11.65
CA ALA A 219 2.35 -23.90 -12.43
C ALA A 219 3.41 -23.15 -11.62
N LEU A 220 4.57 -22.88 -12.22
CA LEU A 220 5.65 -22.07 -11.66
C LEU A 220 5.77 -20.77 -12.46
N VAL A 221 5.49 -19.65 -11.80
CA VAL A 221 5.35 -18.33 -12.44
C VAL A 221 6.18 -17.29 -11.69
N ILE A 222 6.85 -16.40 -12.41
CA ILE A 222 7.57 -15.28 -11.80
C ILE A 222 6.61 -14.14 -11.43
N ARG A 223 6.92 -13.40 -10.36
CA ARG A 223 6.32 -12.08 -10.08
C ARG A 223 6.49 -11.16 -11.30
N GLY A 224 5.50 -10.31 -11.54
CA GLY A 224 5.51 -9.41 -12.70
C GLY A 224 4.46 -8.33 -12.58
N GLU A 225 4.05 -7.79 -13.74
CA GLU A 225 3.21 -6.61 -13.85
C GLU A 225 1.73 -6.85 -13.50
N CYS A 226 1.19 -8.04 -13.81
CA CYS A 226 -0.16 -8.42 -13.42
C CYS A 226 -0.22 -8.90 -11.96
N THR A 227 -1.40 -8.78 -11.38
CA THR A 227 -1.69 -9.16 -10.00
C THR A 227 -1.48 -10.66 -9.76
N PHE A 228 -1.23 -11.03 -8.51
CA PHE A 228 -1.14 -12.43 -8.12
C PHE A 228 -2.48 -13.16 -8.32
N VAL A 229 -3.59 -12.48 -8.07
CA VAL A 229 -4.95 -13.02 -8.30
C VAL A 229 -5.21 -13.29 -9.78
N GLU A 230 -4.74 -12.43 -10.69
CA GLU A 230 -4.83 -12.69 -12.14
C GLU A 230 -4.03 -13.94 -12.53
N LYS A 231 -2.81 -14.11 -12.02
CA LYS A 231 -2.02 -15.33 -12.25
C LYS A 231 -2.74 -16.57 -11.73
N VAL A 232 -3.35 -16.50 -10.55
CA VAL A 232 -4.18 -17.58 -9.99
C VAL A 232 -5.41 -17.84 -10.88
N ASN A 233 -6.12 -16.81 -11.34
CA ASN A 233 -7.28 -16.98 -12.21
C ASN A 233 -6.91 -17.58 -13.56
N LEU A 234 -5.78 -17.19 -14.14
CA LEU A 234 -5.27 -17.78 -15.37
C LEU A 234 -4.82 -19.23 -15.13
N ALA A 235 -4.11 -19.53 -14.05
CA ALA A 235 -3.81 -20.91 -13.66
C ALA A 235 -5.10 -21.77 -13.57
N ALA A 236 -6.17 -21.24 -12.99
CA ALA A 236 -7.48 -21.90 -12.94
C ALA A 236 -8.07 -22.13 -14.32
N LYS A 237 -8.07 -21.11 -15.18
CA LYS A 237 -8.56 -21.17 -16.56
C LYS A 237 -7.87 -22.27 -17.37
N TYR A 238 -6.58 -22.52 -17.09
CA TYR A 238 -5.78 -23.56 -17.74
C TYR A 238 -5.70 -24.88 -16.95
N ASN A 239 -6.56 -25.07 -15.94
CA ASN A 239 -6.69 -26.29 -15.12
C ASN A 239 -5.45 -26.69 -14.29
N ALA A 240 -4.66 -25.71 -13.83
CA ALA A 240 -3.57 -25.97 -12.88
C ALA A 240 -4.07 -26.72 -11.63
N ALA A 241 -3.28 -27.69 -11.14
CA ALA A 241 -3.52 -28.32 -9.84
C ALA A 241 -3.08 -27.43 -8.67
N GLY A 242 -2.28 -26.40 -8.95
CA GLY A 242 -1.76 -25.43 -7.99
C GLY A 242 -0.84 -24.42 -8.69
N ILE A 243 -0.46 -23.37 -7.98
CA ILE A 243 0.45 -22.34 -8.48
C ILE A 243 1.53 -22.00 -7.45
N LEU A 244 2.75 -21.83 -7.93
CA LEU A 244 3.89 -21.29 -7.20
C LEU A 244 4.30 -19.99 -7.87
N ILE A 245 4.25 -18.89 -7.11
CA ILE A 245 4.67 -17.57 -7.61
C ILE A 245 5.98 -17.20 -6.92
N TYR A 246 7.07 -17.09 -7.66
CA TYR A 246 8.36 -16.73 -7.08
C TYR A 246 8.70 -15.26 -7.31
N ASN A 247 9.36 -14.65 -6.33
CA ASN A 247 9.78 -13.25 -6.39
C ASN A 247 10.85 -13.04 -7.49
N ASP A 248 11.06 -11.82 -7.95
CA ASP A 248 11.86 -11.53 -9.16
C ASP A 248 13.33 -11.11 -8.90
N GLY A 249 13.69 -10.83 -7.64
CA GLY A 249 15.04 -10.40 -7.26
C GLY A 249 15.44 -9.03 -7.79
N THR A 250 14.52 -8.20 -8.28
CA THR A 250 14.87 -6.91 -8.92
C THR A 250 15.07 -5.76 -7.94
N ALA A 251 14.73 -5.94 -6.67
CA ALA A 251 14.89 -4.96 -5.60
C ALA A 251 15.11 -5.67 -4.24
N PRO A 252 15.63 -4.99 -3.21
CA PRO A 252 15.93 -5.62 -1.92
C PRO A 252 14.76 -6.35 -1.25
N ASP A 253 13.54 -5.83 -1.39
CA ASP A 253 12.27 -6.40 -0.94
C ASP A 253 11.76 -7.56 -1.82
N ARG A 254 12.44 -7.83 -2.94
CA ARG A 254 12.02 -8.84 -3.93
C ARG A 254 12.86 -10.12 -3.91
N PHE A 255 13.54 -10.38 -2.81
CA PHE A 255 14.28 -11.63 -2.59
C PHE A 255 13.55 -12.63 -1.70
N THR A 256 12.80 -12.14 -0.70
CA THR A 256 12.00 -12.96 0.22
C THR A 256 10.77 -13.55 -0.48
N PRO A 257 10.06 -14.50 0.16
CA PRO A 257 8.85 -15.08 -0.41
C PRO A 257 7.78 -14.03 -0.74
N VAL A 258 7.02 -14.27 -1.80
CA VAL A 258 5.84 -13.46 -2.12
C VAL A 258 4.80 -13.64 -1.01
N ILE A 259 4.48 -12.56 -0.29
CA ILE A 259 3.40 -12.50 0.69
C ILE A 259 2.23 -11.80 0.00
N ALA A 260 1.19 -12.56 -0.35
CA ALA A 260 0.10 -12.05 -1.17
C ALA A 260 -1.19 -12.87 -0.98
N THR A 261 -2.28 -12.41 -1.57
CA THR A 261 -3.57 -13.13 -1.60
C THR A 261 -3.73 -13.92 -2.89
N ALA A 262 -4.25 -15.14 -2.79
CA ALA A 262 -4.73 -15.92 -3.93
C ALA A 262 -6.14 -15.47 -4.38
N GLY A 263 -6.79 -14.63 -3.58
CA GLY A 263 -8.16 -14.20 -3.76
C GLY A 263 -9.18 -15.22 -3.25
N PRO A 264 -10.37 -14.77 -2.77
CA PRO A 264 -11.37 -15.65 -2.16
C PRO A 264 -11.94 -16.71 -3.11
N ASN A 265 -11.77 -16.51 -4.43
CA ASN A 265 -12.24 -17.41 -5.48
C ASN A 265 -11.19 -18.46 -5.91
N ALA A 266 -10.00 -18.49 -5.31
CA ALA A 266 -9.00 -19.51 -5.59
C ALA A 266 -9.59 -20.92 -5.40
N THR A 267 -9.24 -21.86 -6.29
CA THR A 267 -9.77 -23.24 -6.31
C THR A 267 -8.72 -24.31 -6.03
N PHE A 268 -7.46 -23.92 -5.86
CA PHE A 268 -6.31 -24.81 -5.63
C PHE A 268 -5.28 -24.16 -4.69
N PRO A 269 -4.28 -24.93 -4.21
CA PRO A 269 -3.18 -24.36 -3.43
C PRO A 269 -2.33 -23.37 -4.24
N ALA A 270 -2.08 -22.22 -3.63
CA ALA A 270 -1.16 -21.19 -4.08
C ALA A 270 -0.12 -20.89 -3.00
N LEU A 271 1.16 -20.83 -3.39
CA LEU A 271 2.29 -20.47 -2.51
C LEU A 271 3.15 -19.39 -3.16
N GLY A 272 3.66 -18.49 -2.34
CA GLY A 272 4.70 -17.54 -2.72
C GLY A 272 6.09 -18.08 -2.38
N LEU A 273 7.05 -17.94 -3.28
CA LEU A 273 8.43 -18.43 -3.11
C LEU A 273 9.44 -17.29 -3.10
N SER A 274 10.56 -17.47 -2.40
CA SER A 274 11.72 -16.59 -2.51
C SER A 274 12.28 -16.62 -3.93
N TYR A 275 13.02 -15.56 -4.31
CA TYR A 275 13.70 -15.52 -5.61
C TYR A 275 14.67 -16.70 -5.76
N GLN A 276 15.42 -17.01 -4.70
CA GLN A 276 16.38 -18.11 -4.69
C GLN A 276 15.69 -19.47 -4.88
N LEU A 277 14.61 -19.73 -4.16
CA LEU A 277 13.89 -20.99 -4.32
C LEU A 277 13.25 -21.11 -5.71
N GLY A 278 12.60 -20.05 -6.18
CA GLY A 278 11.99 -20.02 -7.50
C GLY A 278 12.98 -20.32 -8.62
N THR A 279 14.16 -19.70 -8.59
CA THR A 279 15.22 -19.93 -9.60
C THR A 279 15.75 -21.35 -9.59
N ILE A 280 15.93 -21.97 -8.42
CA ILE A 280 16.30 -23.39 -8.30
C ILE A 280 15.26 -24.28 -8.98
N LEU A 281 13.97 -24.05 -8.72
CA LEU A 281 12.90 -24.85 -9.30
C LEU A 281 12.73 -24.62 -10.80
N VAL A 282 12.93 -23.39 -11.29
CA VAL A 282 12.95 -23.09 -12.73
C VAL A 282 14.07 -23.86 -13.42
N GLN A 283 15.30 -23.80 -12.90
CA GLN A 283 16.43 -24.51 -13.50
C GLN A 283 16.18 -26.03 -13.55
N ALA A 284 15.61 -26.60 -12.48
CA ALA A 284 15.26 -28.01 -12.42
C ALA A 284 14.10 -28.39 -13.36
N ALA A 285 13.13 -27.51 -13.59
CA ALA A 285 12.01 -27.80 -14.49
C ALA A 285 12.34 -27.55 -15.98
N GLN A 286 13.35 -26.72 -16.29
CA GLN A 286 13.82 -26.48 -17.67
C GLN A 286 14.66 -27.64 -18.21
N ASN A 287 15.43 -28.31 -17.35
CA ASN A 287 16.29 -29.39 -17.78
C ASN A 287 15.46 -30.65 -18.07
N THR A 288 15.40 -31.05 -19.34
CA THR A 288 14.60 -32.21 -19.80
C THR A 288 15.13 -33.54 -19.29
N SER A 289 16.35 -33.58 -18.77
CA SER A 289 16.94 -34.75 -18.11
C SER A 289 16.59 -34.83 -16.63
N THR A 290 15.95 -33.80 -16.07
CA THR A 290 15.54 -33.76 -14.66
C THR A 290 14.03 -33.87 -14.50
N ASN A 291 13.59 -34.80 -13.65
CA ASN A 291 12.19 -34.90 -13.28
C ASN A 291 11.95 -34.03 -12.04
N ALA A 292 11.45 -32.82 -12.25
CA ALA A 292 11.12 -31.87 -11.19
C ALA A 292 9.62 -31.96 -10.83
N SER A 293 9.34 -32.27 -9.57
CA SER A 293 7.99 -32.36 -9.03
C SER A 293 7.95 -31.86 -7.59
N VAL A 294 6.76 -31.57 -7.07
CA VAL A 294 6.57 -31.00 -5.73
C VAL A 294 5.42 -31.67 -4.99
N ARG A 295 5.47 -31.61 -3.66
CA ARG A 295 4.33 -31.90 -2.79
C ARG A 295 3.99 -30.67 -1.97
N ILE A 296 2.71 -30.37 -1.88
CA ILE A 296 2.16 -29.25 -1.12
C ILE A 296 1.18 -29.83 -0.11
N THR A 297 1.35 -29.45 1.15
CA THR A 297 0.36 -29.66 2.21
C THR A 297 -0.02 -28.32 2.80
N ILE A 298 -1.29 -27.96 2.68
CA ILE A 298 -1.88 -26.76 3.29
C ILE A 298 -3.09 -27.21 4.10
N VAL A 299 -3.03 -27.02 5.42
CA VAL A 299 -4.17 -27.25 6.31
C VAL A 299 -4.75 -25.89 6.65
N ALA A 300 -5.85 -25.54 6.01
CA ALA A 300 -6.53 -24.27 6.19
C ALA A 300 -8.04 -24.48 6.26
N GLN A 301 -8.75 -23.46 6.75
CA GLN A 301 -10.20 -23.47 6.86
C GLN A 301 -10.77 -22.20 6.27
N TYR A 302 -11.77 -22.37 5.40
CA TYR A 302 -12.66 -21.29 5.00
C TYR A 302 -13.74 -21.13 6.07
N VAL A 303 -13.94 -19.92 6.57
CA VAL A 303 -14.93 -19.62 7.60
C VAL A 303 -15.98 -18.71 6.98
N PRO A 304 -17.09 -19.29 6.47
CA PRO A 304 -18.18 -18.48 5.92
C PRO A 304 -18.91 -17.74 7.04
N ASN A 305 -19.49 -16.59 6.71
CA ASN A 305 -20.38 -15.83 7.60
C ASN A 305 -19.73 -15.41 8.93
N THR A 306 -18.47 -14.98 8.89
CA THR A 306 -17.86 -14.27 10.02
C THR A 306 -18.54 -12.90 10.13
N VAL A 307 -19.24 -12.66 11.23
CA VAL A 307 -19.87 -11.36 11.49
C VAL A 307 -18.77 -10.35 11.83
N VAL A 308 -18.75 -9.25 11.09
CA VAL A 308 -17.82 -8.13 11.25
C VAL A 308 -18.63 -6.85 11.46
N GLY A 309 -18.09 -5.93 12.25
CA GLY A 309 -18.72 -4.65 12.57
C GLY A 309 -17.89 -3.48 12.06
N ASN A 310 -18.55 -2.51 11.44
CA ASN A 310 -18.06 -1.14 11.35
C ASN A 310 -18.68 -0.31 12.48
N ILE A 311 -17.97 0.70 12.97
CA ILE A 311 -18.52 1.71 13.88
C ILE A 311 -18.40 3.06 13.20
N CYS A 312 -19.45 3.87 13.24
CA CYS A 312 -19.36 5.27 12.85
C CYS A 312 -19.99 6.16 13.91
N ALA A 313 -19.38 7.30 14.19
CA ALA A 313 -19.94 8.35 15.03
C ALA A 313 -19.97 9.66 14.25
N HIS A 314 -21.12 10.31 14.15
CA HIS A 314 -21.22 11.61 13.48
C HIS A 314 -21.71 12.73 14.40
N THR A 315 -21.28 13.95 14.10
CA THR A 315 -21.78 15.15 14.79
C THR A 315 -23.29 15.28 14.60
N VAL A 316 -23.99 15.74 15.64
CA VAL A 316 -25.43 16.09 15.57
C VAL A 316 -25.66 17.45 14.90
N THR A 317 -24.58 18.20 14.68
CA THR A 317 -24.56 19.50 14.00
C THR A 317 -24.00 19.39 12.59
N GLY A 318 -24.22 20.44 11.78
CA GLY A 318 -23.81 20.50 10.39
C GLY A 318 -24.86 19.94 9.44
N ASP A 319 -24.75 20.29 8.16
CA ASP A 319 -25.64 19.80 7.11
C ASP A 319 -25.35 18.31 6.85
N ALA A 320 -26.31 17.44 7.17
CA ALA A 320 -26.17 16.01 6.95
C ALA A 320 -25.98 15.66 5.46
N THR A 321 -26.46 16.50 4.54
CA THR A 321 -26.27 16.31 3.08
C THR A 321 -24.87 16.68 2.60
N GLN A 322 -23.99 17.13 3.49
CA GLN A 322 -22.61 17.48 3.21
C GLN A 322 -21.72 16.94 4.34
N THR A 323 -21.23 15.73 4.15
CA THR A 323 -20.51 14.97 5.17
C THR A 323 -19.02 14.87 4.85
N ILE A 324 -18.17 15.21 5.82
CA ILE A 324 -16.74 14.90 5.86
C ILE A 324 -16.60 13.56 6.57
N VAL A 325 -16.10 12.54 5.89
CA VAL A 325 -15.86 11.21 6.46
C VAL A 325 -14.39 11.09 6.86
N ILE A 326 -14.13 10.61 8.07
CA ILE A 326 -12.81 10.28 8.59
C ILE A 326 -12.77 8.77 8.83
N GLY A 327 -11.82 8.06 8.24
CA GLY A 327 -11.71 6.61 8.28
C GLY A 327 -10.42 6.12 8.91
N SER A 328 -10.50 4.96 9.56
CA SER A 328 -9.39 4.11 9.98
C SER A 328 -9.93 2.69 10.13
N HIS A 329 -9.18 1.62 9.96
CA HIS A 329 -9.68 0.29 10.31
C HIS A 329 -9.37 -0.08 11.76
N SER A 330 -10.16 -1.02 12.26
CA SER A 330 -10.22 -1.44 13.67
C SER A 330 -9.82 -2.88 13.89
N ASP A 331 -9.59 -3.67 12.85
CA ASP A 331 -8.96 -4.97 12.96
C ASP A 331 -7.43 -4.86 12.99
N SER A 332 -6.78 -6.01 13.15
CA SER A 332 -5.36 -6.25 12.92
C SER A 332 -5.24 -7.56 12.15
N VAL A 333 -4.03 -7.93 11.73
CA VAL A 333 -3.77 -9.31 11.32
C VAL A 333 -3.78 -10.30 12.50
N PRO A 334 -4.05 -11.60 12.25
CA PRO A 334 -3.98 -12.65 13.27
C PRO A 334 -2.61 -12.78 13.95
N GLU A 335 -1.53 -12.43 13.26
CA GLU A 335 -0.15 -12.60 13.67
C GLU A 335 0.27 -11.67 14.81
N GLY A 336 -0.39 -10.53 15.01
CA GLY A 336 0.07 -9.55 15.98
C GLY A 336 -1.01 -8.61 16.53
N PRO A 337 -0.62 -7.75 17.50
CA PRO A 337 -1.56 -6.87 18.18
C PRO A 337 -2.05 -5.71 17.32
N GLY A 338 -1.30 -5.35 16.27
CA GLY A 338 -1.68 -4.33 15.30
C GLY A 338 -1.74 -2.93 15.91
N ILE A 339 -0.71 -2.52 16.67
CA ILE A 339 -0.72 -1.23 17.35
C ILE A 339 -0.38 -0.08 16.42
N ASN A 340 0.62 -0.21 15.56
CA ASN A 340 0.77 0.74 14.46
C ASN A 340 -0.27 0.46 13.37
N ASP A 341 -0.48 -0.82 13.03
CA ASP A 341 -1.40 -1.27 11.97
C ASP A 341 -2.64 -2.01 12.52
N ASN A 342 -3.79 -1.36 12.71
CA ASN A 342 -4.00 0.08 12.62
C ASN A 342 -4.57 0.67 13.91
N GLY A 343 -3.99 0.25 15.03
CA GLY A 343 -4.23 0.89 16.31
C GLY A 343 -3.95 2.40 16.27
N SER A 344 -2.89 2.83 15.56
CA SER A 344 -2.46 4.22 15.46
C SER A 344 -3.50 5.11 14.76
N GLY A 345 -4.06 4.68 13.62
CA GLY A 345 -5.16 5.37 12.95
C GLY A 345 -6.44 5.31 13.79
N SER A 346 -6.78 4.14 14.34
CA SER A 346 -7.95 3.96 15.22
C SER A 346 -7.95 4.91 16.42
N ALA A 347 -6.81 5.03 17.12
CA ALA A 347 -6.65 5.91 18.25
C ALA A 347 -6.60 7.40 17.85
N ALA A 348 -5.98 7.73 16.72
CA ALA A 348 -5.99 9.08 16.17
C ALA A 348 -7.43 9.53 15.88
N ASN A 349 -8.22 8.67 15.24
CA ASN A 349 -9.62 8.90 14.93
C ASN A 349 -10.46 9.11 16.20
N LEU A 350 -10.21 8.33 17.26
CA LEU A 350 -10.88 8.49 18.56
C LEU A 350 -10.57 9.86 19.19
N VAL A 351 -9.30 10.28 19.16
CA VAL A 351 -8.87 11.57 19.70
C VAL A 351 -9.45 12.74 18.89
N LEU A 352 -9.46 12.64 17.56
CA LEU A 352 -10.07 13.65 16.69
C LEU A 352 -11.57 13.80 16.99
N ALA A 353 -12.31 12.69 17.07
CA ALA A 353 -13.73 12.69 17.38
C ALA A 353 -14.02 13.30 18.76
N ALA A 354 -13.32 12.83 19.79
CA ALA A 354 -13.50 13.29 21.16
C ALA A 354 -13.14 14.77 21.35
N ASN A 355 -12.04 15.22 20.77
CA ASN A 355 -11.61 16.60 20.91
C ASN A 355 -12.49 17.55 20.12
N LEU A 356 -12.92 17.18 18.90
CA LEU A 356 -13.91 17.96 18.16
C LEU A 356 -15.23 18.04 18.93
N ALA A 357 -15.72 16.92 19.50
CA ALA A 357 -16.93 16.90 20.30
C ALA A 357 -16.85 17.84 21.51
N ARG A 358 -15.73 17.86 22.24
CA ARG A 358 -15.49 18.80 23.36
C ARG A 358 -15.45 20.24 22.89
N LEU A 359 -14.76 20.53 21.79
CA LEU A 359 -14.64 21.88 21.25
C LEU A 359 -16.02 22.42 20.82
N LEU A 360 -16.82 21.63 20.12
CA LEU A 360 -18.18 22.00 19.68
C LEU A 360 -19.15 22.29 20.84
N GLN A 361 -18.84 21.88 22.07
CA GLN A 361 -19.63 22.24 23.26
C GLN A 361 -19.23 23.60 23.86
N THR A 362 -18.10 24.17 23.44
CA THR A 362 -17.67 25.49 23.89
C THR A 362 -18.39 26.59 23.11
N SER A 363 -18.64 27.74 23.75
CA SER A 363 -19.27 28.89 23.08
C SER A 363 -18.36 29.63 22.11
N THR A 364 -17.06 29.36 22.14
CA THR A 364 -16.04 30.07 21.34
C THR A 364 -15.62 29.30 20.09
N TYR A 365 -15.92 28.01 20.00
CA TYR A 365 -15.58 27.19 18.84
C TYR A 365 -16.77 27.13 17.86
N PRO A 366 -16.63 27.66 16.62
CA PRO A 366 -17.72 27.66 15.66
C PRO A 366 -18.13 26.23 15.26
N VAL A 367 -19.43 26.00 15.19
CA VAL A 367 -19.99 24.79 14.59
C VAL A 367 -19.66 24.76 13.10
N TYR A 368 -19.25 23.60 12.60
CA TYR A 368 -19.00 23.42 11.17
C TYR A 368 -20.32 23.42 10.39
N PRO A 369 -20.36 23.99 9.17
CA PRO A 369 -21.53 23.92 8.31
C PRO A 369 -21.75 22.50 7.74
N TYR A 370 -20.75 21.62 7.85
CA TYR A 370 -20.75 20.24 7.37
C TYR A 370 -20.88 19.26 8.52
N ARG A 371 -21.58 18.14 8.29
CA ARG A 371 -21.56 17.02 9.24
C ARG A 371 -20.18 16.36 9.19
N VAL A 372 -19.64 15.99 10.35
CA VAL A 372 -18.39 15.22 10.43
C VAL A 372 -18.72 13.82 10.90
N LYS A 373 -18.27 12.79 10.18
CA LYS A 373 -18.52 11.37 10.46
C LYS A 373 -17.20 10.62 10.59
N PHE A 374 -16.91 10.15 11.79
CA PHE A 374 -15.73 9.34 12.12
C PHE A 374 -16.11 7.86 12.05
N CYS A 375 -15.34 7.04 11.33
CA CYS A 375 -15.65 5.64 11.10
C CYS A 375 -14.44 4.73 11.31
N TRP A 376 -14.72 3.56 11.89
CA TRP A 376 -13.82 2.46 12.14
C TRP A 376 -14.28 1.27 11.30
N TRP A 377 -13.49 0.95 10.28
CA TRP A 377 -13.79 -0.13 9.35
C TRP A 377 -13.33 -1.47 9.93
N GLY A 378 -14.12 -2.52 9.74
CA GLY A 378 -13.70 -3.89 10.04
C GLY A 378 -13.29 -4.63 8.77
N ALA A 379 -12.48 -5.68 8.92
CA ALA A 379 -12.07 -6.55 7.81
C ALA A 379 -11.32 -5.80 6.69
N GLU A 380 -10.49 -4.83 7.06
CA GLU A 380 -9.57 -4.16 6.13
C GLU A 380 -8.51 -5.16 5.66
N GLU A 381 -7.93 -5.90 6.62
CA GLU A 381 -6.75 -6.78 6.44
C GLU A 381 -7.02 -7.98 5.53
N VAL A 382 -8.30 -8.24 5.27
CA VAL A 382 -8.76 -9.32 4.39
C VAL A 382 -9.35 -8.81 3.08
N GLY A 383 -9.19 -7.52 2.77
CA GLY A 383 -9.50 -6.91 1.48
C GLY A 383 -10.46 -5.71 1.53
N LEU A 384 -10.27 -4.77 2.45
CA LEU A 384 -11.02 -3.50 2.54
C LEU A 384 -12.55 -3.71 2.70
N LEU A 385 -12.96 -4.84 3.27
CA LEU A 385 -14.35 -5.31 3.16
C LEU A 385 -15.34 -4.40 3.91
N GLY A 386 -14.93 -3.81 5.04
CA GLY A 386 -15.78 -2.90 5.81
C GLY A 386 -16.03 -1.57 5.13
N SER A 387 -15.00 -0.90 4.65
CA SER A 387 -15.14 0.35 3.89
C SER A 387 -15.84 0.12 2.55
N ALA A 388 -15.56 -1.00 1.88
CA ALA A 388 -16.26 -1.39 0.65
C ALA A 388 -17.75 -1.64 0.89
N TYR A 389 -18.11 -2.39 1.93
CA TYR A 389 -19.50 -2.60 2.34
C TYR A 389 -20.19 -1.26 2.61
N HIS A 390 -19.56 -0.38 3.39
CA HIS A 390 -20.14 0.92 3.74
C HIS A 390 -20.37 1.80 2.50
N ALA A 391 -19.37 1.91 1.63
CA ALA A 391 -19.47 2.68 0.40
C ALA A 391 -20.53 2.09 -0.56
N ASP A 392 -20.68 0.77 -0.63
CA ASP A 392 -21.67 0.12 -1.49
C ASP A 392 -23.11 0.33 -1.00
N VAL A 393 -23.34 0.14 0.31
CA VAL A 393 -24.63 0.49 0.94
C VAL A 393 -24.96 1.95 0.69
N ALA A 394 -23.98 2.85 0.82
CA ALA A 394 -24.17 4.27 0.59
C ALA A 394 -24.56 4.62 -0.87
N LYS A 395 -24.14 3.86 -1.88
CA LYS A 395 -24.53 4.11 -3.29
C LYS A 395 -26.04 3.97 -3.53
N SER A 396 -26.70 3.10 -2.75
CA SER A 396 -28.13 2.80 -2.88
C SER A 396 -28.99 3.33 -1.74
N SER A 397 -28.37 3.96 -0.74
CA SER A 397 -29.06 4.46 0.45
C SER A 397 -30.10 5.53 0.11
N THR A 398 -31.28 5.40 0.72
CA THR A 398 -32.33 6.44 0.74
C THR A 398 -32.32 7.25 2.03
N VAL A 399 -31.40 6.95 2.96
CA VAL A 399 -31.27 7.68 4.23
C VAL A 399 -30.60 9.02 3.96
N LEU A 400 -31.22 10.11 4.43
CA LEU A 400 -30.65 11.45 4.30
C LEU A 400 -29.26 11.48 4.94
N GLY A 401 -28.27 11.92 4.16
CA GLY A 401 -26.89 12.03 4.61
C GLY A 401 -26.00 10.84 4.25
N GLU A 402 -26.57 9.70 3.90
CA GLU A 402 -25.82 8.44 3.75
C GLU A 402 -25.65 8.02 2.28
N ARG A 403 -25.83 8.96 1.34
CA ARG A 403 -25.83 8.65 -0.09
C ARG A 403 -24.53 9.03 -0.81
N ILE A 404 -23.99 8.12 -1.63
CA ILE A 404 -22.91 8.37 -2.59
C ILE A 404 -23.48 8.27 -4.01
N GLU A 405 -23.20 9.25 -4.87
CA GLU A 405 -23.54 9.22 -6.29
C GLU A 405 -22.48 9.95 -7.14
N ALA A 406 -21.48 9.20 -7.62
CA ALA A 406 -20.33 9.69 -8.40
C ALA A 406 -20.70 10.63 -9.57
N VAL A 407 -21.80 10.31 -10.28
CA VAL A 407 -22.18 10.97 -11.55
C VAL A 407 -23.08 12.19 -11.32
N ARG A 408 -23.70 12.31 -10.15
CA ARG A 408 -24.63 13.38 -9.78
C ARG A 408 -24.19 14.01 -8.48
N LEU A 409 -23.18 14.85 -8.58
CA LEU A 409 -22.59 15.54 -7.44
C LEU A 409 -23.65 16.29 -6.61
N GLU A 410 -24.73 16.77 -7.19
CA GLU A 410 -25.86 17.41 -6.50
C GLU A 410 -26.56 16.51 -5.48
N ARG A 411 -26.42 15.19 -5.59
CA ARG A 411 -26.99 14.19 -4.67
C ARG A 411 -25.93 13.35 -3.95
N GLN A 412 -24.66 13.77 -4.03
CA GLN A 412 -23.52 13.20 -3.31
C GLN A 412 -23.47 13.80 -1.90
N ASN A 413 -23.71 12.97 -0.87
CA ASN A 413 -23.73 13.45 0.51
C ASN A 413 -22.34 13.37 1.15
N TYR A 414 -21.52 12.39 0.77
CA TYR A 414 -20.14 12.31 1.25
C TYR A 414 -19.25 13.17 0.36
N LEU A 415 -18.74 14.27 0.87
CA LEU A 415 -17.93 15.19 0.07
C LEU A 415 -16.49 14.69 -0.04
N VAL A 416 -15.96 14.16 1.06
CA VAL A 416 -14.56 13.75 1.19
C VAL A 416 -14.42 12.58 2.17
N ASN A 417 -13.47 11.69 1.92
CA ASN A 417 -12.96 10.70 2.86
C ASN A 417 -11.49 11.01 3.23
N LEU A 418 -11.20 11.22 4.52
CA LEU A 418 -9.85 11.35 5.04
C LEU A 418 -9.48 10.05 5.75
N ASN A 419 -8.54 9.29 5.21
CA ASN A 419 -8.17 7.98 5.75
C ASN A 419 -6.85 8.02 6.50
N TYR A 420 -6.82 7.38 7.67
CA TYR A 420 -5.68 7.35 8.55
C TYR A 420 -5.31 5.90 8.88
N ASP A 421 -4.17 5.51 8.35
CA ASP A 421 -3.65 4.16 8.42
C ASP A 421 -2.16 4.21 8.67
N MET A 422 -1.70 3.46 9.68
CA MET A 422 -0.31 3.47 10.17
C MET A 422 0.29 4.87 10.28
N LEU A 423 0.01 5.57 11.37
CA LEU A 423 0.47 6.94 11.63
C LEU A 423 1.67 7.04 12.59
N GLY A 424 2.18 5.90 13.10
CA GLY A 424 3.16 5.86 14.19
C GLY A 424 4.44 5.06 13.92
N SER A 425 4.80 4.76 12.68
CA SER A 425 5.93 3.86 12.33
C SER A 425 7.26 4.29 12.99
N PRO A 426 8.12 3.34 13.41
CA PRO A 426 9.33 3.66 14.18
C PRO A 426 10.38 4.38 13.33
N ASN A 427 10.57 3.94 12.08
CA ASN A 427 11.43 4.57 11.07
C ASN A 427 10.55 5.37 10.11
N TYR A 428 9.79 6.33 10.66
CA TYR A 428 8.71 7.05 10.00
C TYR A 428 9.10 7.84 8.75
N ILE A 429 8.09 8.11 7.94
CA ILE A 429 7.97 9.30 7.09
C ILE A 429 6.78 10.13 7.55
N PHE A 430 6.77 11.42 7.22
CA PHE A 430 5.56 12.23 7.21
C PHE A 430 4.91 12.09 5.84
N GLY A 431 4.35 10.91 5.58
CA GLY A 431 3.81 10.53 4.29
C GLY A 431 2.42 11.10 4.03
N ILE A 432 2.20 11.56 2.81
CA ILE A 432 0.94 12.11 2.30
C ILE A 432 0.57 11.30 1.06
N TYR A 433 -0.66 10.77 0.99
CA TYR A 433 -1.12 10.12 -0.23
C TYR A 433 -1.17 11.13 -1.39
N ASP A 434 -0.40 10.88 -2.44
CA ASP A 434 -0.27 11.79 -3.58
C ASP A 434 -1.45 11.66 -4.54
N GLY A 435 -2.37 12.62 -4.48
CA GLY A 435 -3.52 12.73 -5.37
C GLY A 435 -3.19 12.67 -6.87
N THR A 436 -1.98 13.03 -7.28
CA THR A 436 -1.56 12.95 -8.69
C THR A 436 -1.37 11.49 -9.15
N THR A 437 -1.03 10.59 -8.22
CA THR A 437 -0.76 9.16 -8.47
C THR A 437 -2.01 8.27 -8.35
N ALA A 438 -3.16 8.83 -7.95
CA ALA A 438 -4.40 8.06 -7.83
C ALA A 438 -4.74 7.30 -9.13
N ASN A 439 -4.95 5.99 -9.00
CA ASN A 439 -5.19 5.08 -10.12
C ASN A 439 -6.39 5.54 -10.96
N ARG A 440 -6.13 5.93 -12.21
CA ARG A 440 -7.12 6.47 -13.15
C ARG A 440 -8.08 5.42 -13.72
N ASN A 441 -7.78 4.13 -13.58
CA ASN A 441 -8.67 3.05 -14.01
C ASN A 441 -9.79 2.80 -13.00
N THR A 442 -9.54 3.06 -11.72
CA THR A 442 -10.50 2.83 -10.64
C THR A 442 -11.06 4.13 -10.05
N THR A 443 -10.39 5.27 -10.23
CA THR A 443 -10.82 6.55 -9.66
C THR A 443 -11.51 7.43 -10.71
N PRO A 444 -12.80 7.76 -10.54
CA PRO A 444 -13.50 8.73 -11.38
C PRO A 444 -12.77 10.07 -11.47
N ALA A 445 -12.70 10.64 -12.67
CA ALA A 445 -11.92 11.85 -12.97
C ALA A 445 -12.30 13.07 -12.12
N ASN A 446 -13.54 13.12 -11.61
CA ASN A 446 -14.03 14.19 -10.76
C ASN A 446 -13.45 14.18 -9.33
N ALA A 447 -13.02 13.03 -8.83
CA ALA A 447 -12.39 12.93 -7.50
C ALA A 447 -10.92 13.37 -7.50
N ILE A 448 -10.28 13.44 -8.68
CA ILE A 448 -8.84 13.69 -8.80
C ILE A 448 -8.43 15.10 -8.36
N PRO A 449 -9.04 16.20 -8.84
CA PRO A 449 -8.55 17.54 -8.48
C PRO A 449 -8.66 17.83 -6.97
N GLY A 450 -9.74 17.38 -6.34
CA GLY A 450 -9.91 17.51 -4.89
C GLY A 450 -8.85 16.71 -4.11
N SER A 451 -8.52 15.50 -4.57
CA SER A 451 -7.48 14.67 -3.95
C SER A 451 -6.10 15.33 -4.05
N ILE A 452 -5.78 15.94 -5.19
CA ILE A 452 -4.55 16.73 -5.37
C ILE A 452 -4.52 17.91 -4.40
N ARG A 453 -5.61 18.70 -4.32
CA ARG A 453 -5.71 19.85 -3.40
C ARG A 453 -5.53 19.46 -1.94
N LEU A 454 -6.08 18.32 -1.52
CA LEU A 454 -5.89 17.81 -0.15
C LEU A 454 -4.44 17.41 0.11
N SER A 455 -3.78 16.78 -0.86
CA SER A 455 -2.36 16.41 -0.77
C SER A 455 -1.48 17.66 -0.59
N GLU A 456 -1.76 18.72 -1.36
CA GLU A 456 -1.11 20.02 -1.23
C GLU A 456 -1.39 20.69 0.12
N LEU A 457 -2.63 20.60 0.62
CA LEU A 457 -3.00 21.17 1.92
C LEU A 457 -2.24 20.50 3.08
N TYR A 458 -2.08 19.18 3.06
CA TYR A 458 -1.23 18.47 4.03
C TYR A 458 0.23 18.90 3.90
N ARG A 459 0.76 18.92 2.69
CA ARG A 459 2.15 19.33 2.41
C ARG A 459 2.43 20.72 2.96
N ASP A 460 1.55 21.67 2.66
CA ASP A 460 1.68 23.06 3.09
C ASP A 460 1.63 23.18 4.62
N TRP A 461 0.86 22.33 5.31
CA TRP A 461 0.92 22.26 6.77
C TRP A 461 2.30 21.83 7.28
N PHE A 462 2.89 20.75 6.77
CA PHE A 462 4.22 20.30 7.18
C PHE A 462 5.30 21.35 6.90
N ILE A 463 5.25 21.99 5.72
CA ILE A 463 6.15 23.10 5.36
C ILE A 463 6.01 24.24 6.37
N ASN A 464 4.78 24.65 6.71
CA ASN A 464 4.53 25.72 7.68
C ASN A 464 4.96 25.36 9.12
N GLN A 465 5.03 24.07 9.44
CA GLN A 465 5.59 23.59 10.71
C GLN A 465 7.11 23.39 10.67
N SER A 466 7.78 23.71 9.55
CA SER A 466 9.20 23.41 9.31
C SER A 466 9.53 21.91 9.48
N LEU A 467 8.59 21.04 9.11
CA LEU A 467 8.75 19.59 9.16
C LEU A 467 9.02 19.03 7.75
N PRO A 468 9.74 17.90 7.64
CA PRO A 468 9.82 17.17 6.39
C PRO A 468 8.45 16.62 5.98
N TRP A 469 8.33 16.24 4.71
CA TRP A 469 7.17 15.54 4.17
C TRP A 469 7.60 14.64 3.01
N THR A 470 6.85 13.56 2.78
CA THR A 470 7.07 12.64 1.67
C THR A 470 5.73 12.38 0.98
N TYR A 471 5.71 12.39 -0.36
CA TYR A 471 4.56 11.84 -1.08
C TYR A 471 4.68 10.33 -1.17
N THR A 472 3.60 9.63 -0.84
CA THR A 472 3.45 8.19 -1.01
C THR A 472 2.38 7.90 -2.05
N GLU A 473 2.50 6.74 -2.71
CA GLU A 473 1.59 6.34 -3.78
C GLU A 473 0.15 6.20 -3.26
N PHE A 474 -0.80 6.77 -4.01
CA PHE A 474 -2.22 6.67 -3.71
C PHE A 474 -2.84 5.43 -4.38
N SER A 475 -2.32 4.27 -3.98
CA SER A 475 -2.49 2.98 -4.68
C SER A 475 -3.88 2.37 -4.57
N GLY A 476 -4.67 2.74 -3.57
CA GLY A 476 -5.97 2.12 -3.26
C GLY A 476 -5.88 0.96 -2.25
N ARG A 477 -4.71 0.76 -1.63
CA ARG A 477 -4.41 -0.34 -0.69
C ARG A 477 -4.95 -0.17 0.73
N SER A 478 -5.74 0.86 1.00
CA SER A 478 -6.38 1.08 2.30
C SER A 478 -7.80 1.63 2.09
N ASP A 479 -8.55 1.85 3.16
CA ASP A 479 -10.00 2.09 3.14
C ASP A 479 -10.47 3.34 2.39
N TYR A 480 -9.57 4.25 2.00
CA TYR A 480 -9.91 5.32 1.05
C TYR A 480 -10.27 4.79 -0.34
N GLY A 481 -9.79 3.60 -0.72
CA GLY A 481 -9.92 3.02 -2.07
C GLY A 481 -11.38 2.88 -2.53
N PRO A 482 -12.26 2.22 -1.74
CA PRO A 482 -13.67 2.12 -2.07
C PRO A 482 -14.39 3.46 -2.21
N PHE A 483 -14.01 4.48 -1.43
CA PHE A 483 -14.58 5.82 -1.52
C PHE A 483 -14.11 6.56 -2.78
N LEU A 484 -12.81 6.57 -3.06
CA LEU A 484 -12.24 7.13 -4.28
C LEU A 484 -12.97 6.61 -5.50
N ALA A 485 -13.16 5.30 -5.55
CA ALA A 485 -13.72 4.68 -6.72
C ALA A 485 -15.25 4.76 -6.81
N ALA A 486 -15.90 5.03 -5.69
CA ALA A 486 -17.28 5.52 -5.67
C ALA A 486 -17.40 7.01 -6.04
N GLY A 487 -16.30 7.66 -6.45
CA GLY A 487 -16.25 9.04 -6.92
C GLY A 487 -16.18 10.08 -5.80
N VAL A 488 -15.90 9.66 -4.57
CA VAL A 488 -15.69 10.55 -3.42
C VAL A 488 -14.23 10.98 -3.42
N VAL A 489 -13.96 12.29 -3.34
CA VAL A 489 -12.58 12.78 -3.12
C VAL A 489 -12.01 12.13 -1.86
N ALA A 490 -10.77 11.66 -1.91
CA ALA A 490 -10.11 11.15 -0.72
C ALA A 490 -8.67 11.63 -0.60
N SER A 491 -8.14 11.56 0.61
CA SER A 491 -6.73 11.77 0.91
C SER A 491 -6.44 11.18 2.29
N GLY A 492 -5.22 11.35 2.79
CA GLY A 492 -4.82 10.80 4.07
C GLY A 492 -3.33 10.92 4.30
N LEU A 493 -2.91 10.32 5.40
CA LEU A 493 -1.53 10.30 5.86
C LEU A 493 -1.10 8.86 6.11
N PHE A 494 0.20 8.62 6.00
CA PHE A 494 0.83 7.32 6.20
C PHE A 494 2.26 7.51 6.69
N SER A 495 2.70 6.78 7.70
CA SER A 495 4.05 6.91 8.25
C SER A 495 5.08 5.92 7.70
N GLY A 496 4.72 5.14 6.69
CA GLY A 496 5.57 4.13 6.07
C GLY A 496 5.32 2.73 6.66
N GLY A 497 5.39 1.69 5.82
CA GLY A 497 5.11 0.30 6.21
C GLY A 497 6.29 -0.61 5.90
N ASP A 498 6.09 -1.52 4.96
CA ASP A 498 7.07 -2.52 4.51
C ASP A 498 8.15 -1.97 3.56
N ASP A 499 7.98 -0.76 3.05
CA ASP A 499 8.97 -0.09 2.21
C ASP A 499 10.27 0.25 2.97
N THR A 500 11.38 0.34 2.22
CA THR A 500 12.70 0.67 2.77
C THR A 500 12.99 2.17 2.69
N LYS A 501 13.35 2.78 3.82
CA LYS A 501 13.82 4.17 3.87
C LYS A 501 15.10 4.33 3.06
N THR A 502 15.10 5.22 2.07
CA THR A 502 16.29 5.52 1.26
C THR A 502 17.29 6.40 2.04
N LYS A 503 18.54 6.44 1.57
CA LYS A 503 19.55 7.32 2.15
C LYS A 503 19.18 8.79 1.94
N GLU A 504 18.64 9.12 0.77
CA GLU A 504 18.24 10.47 0.37
C GLU A 504 17.11 10.98 1.27
N GLU A 505 16.14 10.12 1.55
CA GLU A 505 15.06 10.45 2.48
C GLU A 505 15.56 10.62 3.90
N ARG A 506 16.37 9.69 4.41
CA ARG A 506 17.02 9.81 5.73
C ARG A 506 17.76 11.15 5.85
N ASP A 507 18.60 11.48 4.88
CA ASP A 507 19.39 12.71 4.86
C ASP A 507 18.49 13.96 4.79
N TYR A 508 17.35 13.89 4.08
CA TYR A 508 16.37 14.96 4.02
C TYR A 508 15.70 15.22 5.37
N TYR A 509 15.30 14.17 6.09
CA TYR A 509 14.70 14.30 7.40
C TYR A 509 15.74 14.77 8.44
N ASP A 510 16.97 14.25 8.41
CA ASP A 510 18.08 14.72 9.27
C ASP A 510 18.36 16.22 9.10
N ARG A 511 18.27 16.75 7.87
CA ARG A 511 18.48 18.19 7.60
C ARG A 511 17.41 19.07 8.24
N LEU A 512 16.16 18.62 8.32
CA LEU A 512 15.04 19.41 8.85
C LEU A 512 14.79 19.18 10.34
N LEU A 513 15.00 17.96 10.83
CA LEU A 513 14.71 17.58 12.22
C LEU A 513 15.95 17.61 13.13
N GLY A 514 17.15 17.62 12.54
CA GLY A 514 18.42 17.50 13.25
C GLY A 514 19.08 16.14 13.04
N GLN A 515 20.41 16.10 13.20
CA GLN A 515 21.21 14.89 12.99
C GLN A 515 20.73 13.73 13.88
N GLY A 516 20.46 12.58 13.27
CA GLY A 516 19.99 11.37 13.95
C GLY A 516 18.47 11.28 14.10
N GLN A 517 17.72 12.26 13.60
CA GLN A 517 16.25 12.28 13.64
C GLN A 517 15.61 11.82 12.32
N GLY A 518 16.40 11.59 11.28
CA GLY A 518 15.93 11.10 9.98
C GLY A 518 15.69 9.60 9.92
N GLY A 519 15.93 8.87 11.00
CA GLY A 519 15.81 7.41 11.05
C GLY A 519 17.00 6.69 10.43
N ILE A 520 16.77 5.46 9.97
CA ILE A 520 17.82 4.55 9.50
C ILE A 520 17.64 4.30 8.01
N ALA A 521 18.65 4.66 7.22
CA ALA A 521 18.69 4.37 5.79
C ALA A 521 18.87 2.87 5.54
N SER A 522 18.29 2.37 4.45
CA SER A 522 18.29 0.95 4.06
C SER A 522 17.62 0.02 5.08
N ALA A 523 16.81 0.57 5.99
CA ALA A 523 15.95 -0.18 6.90
C ALA A 523 14.47 0.06 6.55
N ILE A 524 13.63 -0.92 6.85
CA ILE A 524 12.17 -0.85 6.65
C ILE A 524 11.58 0.28 7.52
N HIS A 525 10.52 0.94 7.04
CA HIS A 525 9.82 1.98 7.81
C HIS A 525 9.16 1.44 9.07
N ASP A 526 8.43 0.33 8.94
CA ASP A 526 7.86 -0.45 10.02
C ASP A 526 8.34 -1.91 9.94
N PRO A 527 9.43 -2.27 10.64
CA PRO A 527 9.95 -3.63 10.65
C PRO A 527 9.04 -4.64 11.35
N CYS A 528 7.98 -4.18 12.01
CA CYS A 528 6.99 -5.01 12.71
C CYS A 528 5.64 -5.06 11.98
N TYR A 529 5.50 -4.45 10.80
CA TYR A 529 4.30 -4.56 9.97
C TYR A 529 3.87 -6.02 9.83
N HIS A 530 2.60 -6.29 10.15
CA HIS A 530 1.96 -7.62 10.16
C HIS A 530 2.68 -8.69 11.01
N GLN A 531 3.34 -8.30 12.10
CA GLN A 531 4.08 -9.21 12.98
C GLN A 531 3.70 -9.07 14.45
N THR A 532 4.04 -10.10 15.24
CA THR A 532 3.82 -10.14 16.70
C THR A 532 4.44 -8.95 17.45
N CYS A 533 5.47 -8.31 16.88
CA CYS A 533 6.15 -7.19 17.51
C CYS A 533 5.47 -5.83 17.26
N ASP A 534 4.40 -5.76 16.45
CA ASP A 534 3.62 -4.52 16.26
C ASP A 534 2.80 -4.18 17.52
N SER A 535 3.53 -3.68 18.50
CA SER A 535 3.11 -3.43 19.87
C SER A 535 3.32 -1.95 20.21
N MET A 536 3.01 -1.56 21.44
CA MET A 536 3.32 -0.21 21.95
C MET A 536 4.79 0.20 21.76
N ALA A 537 5.72 -0.76 21.73
CA ALA A 537 7.15 -0.48 21.51
C ALA A 537 7.47 -0.09 20.05
N ASN A 538 6.54 -0.35 19.12
CA ASN A 538 6.69 -0.09 17.70
C ASN A 538 6.26 1.33 17.28
N ILE A 539 5.85 2.18 18.24
CA ILE A 539 5.33 3.52 17.94
C ILE A 539 6.41 4.58 18.16
N ASN A 540 6.60 5.46 17.18
CA ASN A 540 7.34 6.71 17.33
C ASN A 540 6.39 7.84 17.78
N PRO A 541 6.42 8.28 19.06
CA PRO A 541 5.45 9.25 19.56
C PRO A 541 5.61 10.65 18.95
N PHE A 542 6.85 11.02 18.58
CA PHE A 542 7.12 12.31 17.94
C PHE A 542 6.45 12.36 16.57
N ALA A 543 6.68 11.36 15.73
CA ALA A 543 6.09 11.30 14.41
C ALA A 543 4.56 11.22 14.49
N TYR A 544 4.06 10.36 15.38
CA TYR A 544 2.64 10.13 15.57
C TYR A 544 1.89 11.41 15.96
N GLU A 545 2.41 12.20 16.90
CA GLU A 545 1.78 13.46 17.27
C GLU A 545 1.69 14.46 16.10
N LYS A 546 2.74 14.56 15.27
CA LYS A 546 2.73 15.48 14.12
C LYS A 546 1.75 15.03 13.04
N MET A 547 1.68 13.73 12.75
CA MET A 547 0.72 13.17 11.80
C MET A 547 -0.72 13.47 12.22
N VAL A 548 -1.06 13.26 13.50
CA VAL A 548 -2.43 13.51 13.97
C VAL A 548 -2.74 15.00 14.10
N LYS A 549 -1.74 15.86 14.35
CA LYS A 549 -1.92 17.32 14.27
C LYS A 549 -2.18 17.79 12.83
N ALA A 550 -1.50 17.21 11.84
CA ALA A 550 -1.77 17.48 10.44
C ALA A 550 -3.20 17.06 10.05
N ALA A 551 -3.62 15.86 10.47
CA ALA A 551 -5.00 15.37 10.31
C ALA A 551 -6.04 16.33 10.91
N ALA A 552 -5.81 16.75 12.16
CA ALA A 552 -6.66 17.71 12.85
C ALA A 552 -6.75 19.06 12.14
N TYR A 553 -5.62 19.57 11.63
CA TYR A 553 -5.58 20.81 10.87
C TYR A 553 -6.41 20.71 9.59
N VAL A 554 -6.23 19.65 8.81
CA VAL A 554 -6.97 19.46 7.55
C VAL A 554 -8.45 19.32 7.82
N LEU A 555 -8.86 18.50 8.79
CA LEU A 555 -10.26 18.40 9.19
C LEU A 555 -10.86 19.77 9.55
N GLU A 556 -10.17 20.54 10.38
CA GLU A 556 -10.63 21.86 10.79
C GLU A 556 -10.66 22.87 9.62
N TYR A 557 -9.68 22.82 8.73
CA TYR A 557 -9.66 23.65 7.52
C TYR A 557 -10.89 23.38 6.66
N LEU A 558 -11.16 22.11 6.33
CA LEU A 558 -12.32 21.72 5.54
C LEU A 558 -13.64 22.05 6.25
N GLY A 559 -13.70 21.81 7.56
CA GLY A 559 -14.84 22.14 8.42
C GLY A 559 -15.15 23.63 8.52
N ARG A 560 -14.21 24.51 8.13
CA ARG A 560 -14.38 25.97 8.16
C ARG A 560 -14.48 26.60 6.77
N LEU A 561 -14.35 25.83 5.70
CA LEU A 561 -14.53 26.36 4.35
C LEU A 561 -15.98 26.84 4.17
N PRO A 562 -16.22 27.97 3.48
CA PRO A 562 -17.57 28.45 3.19
C PRO A 562 -18.28 27.59 2.14
N ASP A 563 -17.53 27.02 1.20
CA ASP A 563 -18.03 26.11 0.16
C ASP A 563 -17.00 25.00 -0.12
N LEU A 564 -17.04 23.97 0.72
CA LEU A 564 -16.21 22.78 0.62
C LEU A 564 -16.45 22.03 -0.70
N LYS A 565 -17.68 21.95 -1.17
CA LYS A 565 -18.02 21.20 -2.39
C LYS A 565 -17.36 21.79 -3.62
N THR A 566 -17.47 23.10 -3.82
CA THR A 566 -16.80 23.79 -4.94
C THR A 566 -15.27 23.75 -4.79
N TRP A 567 -14.77 23.75 -3.55
CA TRP A 567 -13.34 23.59 -3.28
C TRP A 567 -12.82 22.19 -3.62
N LEU A 568 -13.62 21.13 -3.42
CA LEU A 568 -13.25 19.76 -3.77
C LEU A 568 -13.46 19.46 -5.26
N TYR A 569 -14.53 19.99 -5.87
CA TYR A 569 -14.97 19.68 -7.23
C TYR A 569 -15.07 20.93 -8.12
N PRO A 570 -13.94 21.49 -8.60
CA PRO A 570 -13.94 22.72 -9.40
C PRO A 570 -14.69 22.59 -10.75
N ALA A 571 -15.25 23.73 -11.21
CA ALA A 571 -16.33 23.86 -12.20
C ALA A 571 -16.18 23.25 -13.62
N PRO A 572 -15.01 22.93 -14.20
CA PRO A 572 -14.96 22.24 -15.49
C PRO A 572 -15.70 20.89 -15.47
N GLN A 573 -15.77 20.24 -14.31
CA GLN A 573 -16.28 18.88 -14.17
C GLN A 573 -17.81 18.81 -14.01
N ILE A 574 -18.43 19.79 -13.35
CA ILE A 574 -19.88 19.78 -13.09
C ILE A 574 -20.69 19.87 -14.40
N LYS A 575 -20.30 20.76 -15.33
CA LYS A 575 -21.04 20.97 -16.59
C LYS A 575 -20.78 19.92 -17.68
N GLU A 576 -19.63 19.25 -17.68
CA GLU A 576 -19.34 18.20 -18.67
C GLU A 576 -19.93 16.84 -18.27
N LEU A 577 -19.93 16.52 -16.96
CA LEU A 577 -20.56 15.29 -16.45
C LEU A 577 -22.09 15.30 -16.65
N GLU A 578 -22.72 16.47 -16.52
CA GLU A 578 -24.16 16.65 -16.80
C GLU A 578 -24.51 16.50 -18.30
N LYS A 579 -23.57 16.83 -19.20
CA LYS A 579 -23.76 16.76 -20.66
C LYS A 579 -23.48 15.38 -21.25
N ALA A 580 -22.71 14.54 -20.57
CA ALA A 580 -22.27 13.23 -21.08
C ALA A 580 -23.31 12.10 -20.94
N LEU A 581 -24.58 12.41 -20.68
CA LEU A 581 -25.64 11.40 -20.51
C LEU A 581 -26.35 11.04 -21.83
N PRO A 582 -26.01 9.88 -22.42
CA PRO A 582 -26.99 8.89 -22.81
C PRO A 582 -27.00 7.72 -21.81
N ASN A 583 -28.13 7.01 -21.74
CA ASN A 583 -28.38 5.78 -20.97
C ASN A 583 -27.46 4.58 -21.34
N LYS A 584 -26.14 4.76 -21.42
CA LYS A 584 -25.18 3.66 -21.46
C LYS A 584 -24.69 3.39 -20.04
N LEU A 585 -25.47 2.54 -19.39
CA LEU A 585 -25.09 1.55 -18.40
C LEU A 585 -23.83 1.88 -17.59
N LEU A 586 -24.09 2.39 -16.38
CA LEU A 586 -23.40 1.99 -15.15
C LEU A 586 -22.83 0.58 -15.32
N GLN A 587 -21.50 0.43 -15.29
CA GLN A 587 -20.93 -0.86 -14.97
C GLN A 587 -21.31 -1.12 -13.51
N LYS A 588 -22.41 -1.85 -13.31
CA LYS A 588 -22.71 -2.45 -12.02
C LYS A 588 -21.60 -3.46 -11.79
N TYR A 589 -20.81 -3.22 -10.76
CA TYR A 589 -19.94 -4.25 -10.21
C TYR A 589 -20.81 -5.06 -9.25
N ASP A 590 -21.09 -6.31 -9.59
CA ASP A 590 -21.97 -7.20 -8.82
C ASP A 590 -21.27 -7.70 -7.53
N SER A 591 -19.98 -7.37 -7.34
CA SER A 591 -19.22 -7.67 -6.12
C SER A 591 -17.94 -6.83 -5.98
N VAL A 592 -17.41 -6.76 -4.76
CA VAL A 592 -16.08 -6.21 -4.43
C VAL A 592 -14.98 -6.87 -5.30
N ALA A 593 -15.10 -8.16 -5.63
CA ALA A 593 -14.15 -8.86 -6.49
C ALA A 593 -14.18 -8.38 -7.96
N GLU A 594 -15.32 -7.84 -8.43
CA GLU A 594 -15.41 -7.24 -9.77
C GLU A 594 -14.85 -5.81 -9.79
N PHE A 595 -15.00 -5.10 -8.67
CA PHE A 595 -14.44 -3.78 -8.43
C PHE A 595 -12.90 -3.79 -8.44
N TYR A 596 -12.26 -4.82 -7.89
CA TYR A 596 -10.79 -4.98 -7.87
C TYR A 596 -10.18 -5.69 -9.10
N LYS A 597 -10.93 -5.89 -10.20
CA LYS A 597 -10.38 -6.45 -11.47
C LYS A 597 -9.28 -5.60 -12.13
N GLY A 598 -8.87 -4.47 -11.53
CA GLY A 598 -7.86 -3.56 -12.08
C GLY A 598 -6.92 -2.94 -11.04
N THR A 599 -6.79 -3.52 -9.85
CA THR A 599 -5.98 -2.96 -8.77
C THR A 599 -5.04 -4.01 -8.16
N ASN A 600 -3.74 -3.71 -8.25
CA ASN A 600 -2.63 -4.47 -7.68
C ASN A 600 -2.76 -4.56 -6.16
N PHE A 601 -3.02 -5.77 -5.67
CA PHE A 601 -2.70 -6.20 -4.31
C PHE A 601 -1.49 -7.13 -4.36
#